data_AF-A0A2N3AQD6-F1
#
_entry.id   AF-A0A2N3AQD6-F1
#
_cell.length_a   1.000
_cell.length_b   1.000
_cell.length_c   1.000
_cell.angle_alpha   90.00
_cell.angle_beta   90.00
_cell.angle_gamma   90.00
#
_symmetry.space_group_name_H-M   'P 1'
#
loop_
_entity.id
_entity.type
_entity.pdbx_description
1 polymer ?
#
loop_
_entity_poly.entity_id
_entity_poly.type
_entity_poly.pdbx_seq_one_letter_code
_entity_poly.pdbx_strand_id
1 'polypeptide(L)'
;MMTKHKIIIGDSRKMSEIDDSSVHLIVTSPPYWQLKDYGSENQIGFNDTYENYINNLNLVWKECYRVLHPGCRAIINIGDQFARSVYYGRYKVIPIRTEIIKFNETIGFDYMGSIIWQKRTTMNTTGGASVMGSYPFPRNGIVEIDYEFILIFKKPGQSYKVTKEIKEASKLTNDEWKEYFSGHWYFNGQRQDKHLAMFPEELPKRAIKMFTFVKDTVLDPFLGSGTTSLAAKNLNRNSIGYEINKDFLPVIKDKIGFNKPALFDNLNVDIIKQNLPKIDWAQEIKKLPYIFKDPLRFDKKVDPRKLKFGSKINKTSSEKVNYYSVKNVLSPEKLFLNNGITIKLIGVSENPEKKSEAIEFLRKKTKGQRLTMKYDKVKYDSNNTLMCYLYLENKTFINAHLIKHGLTNVDTSMEYGCKLKFLEYFKEQKNGKRMAIK
;
A
#
# COMPACT_ATOMS: atom_id res chain seq x y z
N MET A 1 3.17 12.33 -36.46
CA MET A 1 3.52 13.70 -36.04
C MET A 1 4.62 13.59 -35.00
N MET A 2 5.59 14.51 -34.99
CA MET A 2 6.63 14.51 -33.95
C MET A 2 6.00 14.81 -32.56
N THR A 3 6.27 13.97 -31.57
CA THR A 3 5.86 14.17 -30.17
C THR A 3 7.06 14.44 -29.27
N LYS A 4 6.85 15.28 -28.25
CA LYS A 4 7.85 15.66 -27.24
C LYS A 4 7.50 15.02 -25.90
N HIS A 5 8.48 14.36 -25.29
CA HIS A 5 8.32 13.66 -24.02
C HIS A 5 9.41 14.08 -23.03
N LYS A 6 9.02 14.71 -21.94
CA LYS A 6 9.95 15.16 -20.89
C LYS A 6 9.88 14.20 -19.71
N ILE A 7 10.99 13.53 -19.41
CA ILE A 7 11.12 12.62 -18.27
C ILE A 7 11.97 13.31 -17.21
N ILE A 8 11.37 13.60 -16.06
CA ILE A 8 12.02 14.31 -14.96
C ILE A 8 12.28 13.31 -13.83
N ILE A 9 13.56 13.04 -13.57
CA ILE A 9 13.96 12.29 -12.39
C ILE A 9 14.04 13.26 -11.22
N GLY A 10 12.99 13.27 -10.39
CA GLY A 10 12.75 14.31 -9.40
C GLY A 10 11.50 14.09 -8.53
N ASP A 11 11.24 15.03 -7.64
CA ASP A 11 10.16 15.02 -6.66
C ASP A 11 8.98 15.88 -7.14
N SER A 12 7.84 15.24 -7.41
CA SER A 12 6.64 15.92 -7.91
C SER A 12 5.93 16.82 -6.89
N ARG A 13 6.35 16.83 -5.62
CA ARG A 13 5.87 17.84 -4.65
C ARG A 13 6.32 19.26 -5.00
N LYS A 14 7.30 19.41 -5.90
CA LYS A 14 7.72 20.68 -6.50
C LYS A 14 8.03 20.48 -7.98
N MET A 15 7.24 21.06 -8.86
CA MET A 15 7.37 20.90 -10.32
C MET A 15 7.95 22.16 -10.99
N SER A 16 9.13 22.61 -10.55
CA SER A 16 9.78 23.84 -11.05
C SER A 16 10.13 23.83 -12.54
N GLU A 17 10.20 22.65 -13.16
CA GLU A 17 10.59 22.44 -14.55
C GLU A 17 9.40 22.56 -15.52
N ILE A 18 8.22 22.92 -14.99
CA ILE A 18 6.96 23.05 -15.70
C ILE A 18 6.31 24.40 -15.39
N ASP A 19 6.00 25.14 -16.45
CA ASP A 19 5.32 26.43 -16.38
C ASP A 19 3.86 26.30 -15.94
N ASP A 20 3.31 27.36 -15.37
CA ASP A 20 1.91 27.44 -14.99
C ASP A 20 0.99 27.24 -16.22
N SER A 21 -0.12 26.54 -16.04
CA SER A 21 -1.13 26.33 -17.09
C SER A 21 -0.60 25.76 -18.43
N SER A 22 0.46 24.95 -18.40
CA SER A 22 1.13 24.39 -19.59
C SER A 22 0.74 22.94 -19.93
N VAL A 23 0.00 22.25 -19.05
CA VAL A 23 -0.45 20.85 -19.25
C VAL A 23 -1.95 20.79 -19.51
N HIS A 24 -2.39 19.83 -20.31
CA HIS A 24 -3.77 19.76 -20.81
C HIS A 24 -4.57 18.59 -20.23
N LEU A 25 -3.87 17.60 -19.66
CA LEU A 25 -4.48 16.50 -18.93
C LEU A 25 -3.47 15.99 -17.91
N ILE A 26 -3.95 15.66 -16.71
CA ILE A 26 -3.18 14.89 -15.74
C ILE A 26 -3.81 13.50 -15.69
N VAL A 27 -3.02 12.44 -15.84
CA VAL A 27 -3.46 11.05 -15.60
C VAL A 27 -2.42 10.34 -14.78
N THR A 28 -2.83 9.83 -13.62
CA THR A 28 -1.88 9.21 -12.69
C THR A 28 -2.56 8.25 -11.72
N SER A 29 -1.73 7.57 -10.95
CA SER A 29 -2.12 6.80 -9.78
C SER A 29 -1.09 7.06 -8.69
N PRO A 30 -1.48 7.65 -7.54
CA PRO A 30 -0.53 7.98 -6.49
C PRO A 30 0.08 6.71 -5.87
N PRO A 31 1.28 6.82 -5.28
CA PRO A 31 1.92 5.68 -4.63
C PRO A 31 1.05 5.16 -3.48
N TYR A 32 0.69 3.88 -3.53
CA TYR A 32 -0.13 3.27 -2.48
C TYR A 32 0.53 3.36 -1.09
N TRP A 33 -0.18 3.97 -0.14
CA TRP A 33 0.23 4.06 1.28
C TRP A 33 0.61 2.69 1.87
N GLN A 34 1.81 2.60 2.47
CA GLN A 34 2.39 1.42 3.14
C GLN A 34 2.44 0.09 2.36
N LEU A 35 2.02 0.04 1.09
CA LEU A 35 1.91 -1.21 0.33
C LEU A 35 3.19 -1.55 -0.45
N LYS A 36 3.90 -0.54 -0.97
CA LYS A 36 5.06 -0.75 -1.83
C LYS A 36 6.23 0.14 -1.43
N ASP A 37 7.42 -0.45 -1.41
CA ASP A 37 8.69 0.28 -1.29
C ASP A 37 9.23 0.50 -2.70
N TYR A 38 9.14 1.74 -3.20
CA TYR A 38 9.63 2.15 -4.51
C TYR A 38 11.13 2.46 -4.51
N GLY A 39 11.87 2.19 -3.42
CA GLY A 39 13.34 2.24 -3.41
C GLY A 39 13.95 3.64 -3.29
N SER A 40 13.16 4.65 -2.87
CA SER A 40 13.65 6.01 -2.58
C SER A 40 13.31 6.40 -1.15
N GLU A 41 14.27 6.99 -0.42
CA GLU A 41 14.06 7.50 0.93
C GLU A 41 13.05 8.66 0.98
N ASN A 42 12.92 9.38 -0.13
CA ASN A 42 12.03 10.54 -0.26
C ASN A 42 10.64 10.19 -0.82
N GLN A 43 10.35 8.90 -1.05
CA GLN A 43 9.05 8.46 -1.58
C GLN A 43 7.89 8.84 -0.68
N ILE A 44 6.72 9.10 -1.26
CA ILE A 44 5.48 9.35 -0.52
C ILE A 44 4.82 8.02 -0.18
N GLY A 45 4.44 7.83 1.09
CA GLY A 45 3.50 6.81 1.53
C GLY A 45 4.09 5.54 2.12
N PHE A 46 5.30 5.13 1.75
CA PHE A 46 5.97 4.01 2.43
C PHE A 46 6.55 4.48 3.77
N ASN A 47 6.21 3.81 4.88
CA ASN A 47 6.58 4.20 6.25
C ASN A 47 6.05 5.55 6.76
N ASP A 48 5.15 6.20 6.03
CA ASP A 48 4.47 7.40 6.48
C ASP A 48 3.29 7.09 7.41
N THR A 49 2.98 8.03 8.31
CA THR A 49 1.65 8.07 8.92
C THR A 49 0.61 8.39 7.84
N TYR A 50 -0.66 8.00 8.06
CA TYR A 50 -1.71 8.32 7.09
C TYR A 50 -1.83 9.84 6.91
N GLU A 51 -1.70 10.59 8.00
CA GLU A 51 -1.63 12.05 7.99
C GLU A 51 -0.53 12.60 7.07
N ASN A 52 0.71 12.13 7.25
CA ASN A 52 1.84 12.59 6.43
C ASN A 52 1.67 12.20 4.97
N TYR A 53 1.19 10.98 4.71
CA TYR A 53 0.94 10.51 3.35
C TYR A 53 -0.03 11.42 2.59
N ILE A 54 -1.21 11.69 3.18
CA ILE A 54 -2.21 12.56 2.56
C ILE A 54 -1.67 13.97 2.37
N ASN A 55 -1.02 14.55 3.39
CA ASN A 55 -0.50 15.92 3.28
C ASN A 55 0.65 16.05 2.27
N ASN A 56 1.47 15.02 2.07
CA ASN A 56 2.47 15.01 1.00
C ASN A 56 1.83 14.89 -0.40
N LEU A 57 0.78 14.08 -0.56
CA LEU A 57 0.01 14.06 -1.81
C LEU A 57 -0.63 15.42 -2.11
N ASN A 58 -1.11 16.12 -1.08
CA ASN A 58 -1.71 17.45 -1.23
C ASN A 58 -0.73 18.49 -1.80
N LEU A 59 0.57 18.38 -1.50
CA LEU A 59 1.60 19.21 -2.16
C LEU A 59 1.66 18.94 -3.67
N VAL A 60 1.58 17.68 -4.08
CA VAL A 60 1.55 17.28 -5.49
C VAL A 60 0.27 17.77 -6.17
N TRP A 61 -0.90 17.62 -5.53
CA TRP A 61 -2.17 18.12 -6.06
C TRP A 61 -2.20 19.63 -6.25
N LYS A 62 -1.54 20.38 -5.35
CA LYS A 62 -1.35 21.83 -5.50
C LYS A 62 -0.53 22.17 -6.74
N GLU A 63 0.57 21.45 -7.00
CA GLU A 63 1.36 21.64 -8.21
C GLU A 63 0.59 21.23 -9.47
N CYS A 64 -0.15 20.12 -9.41
CA CYS A 64 -1.06 19.68 -10.46
C CYS A 64 -2.08 20.77 -10.84
N TYR A 65 -2.70 21.43 -9.85
CA TYR A 65 -3.62 22.55 -10.11
C TYR A 65 -2.92 23.73 -10.78
N ARG A 66 -1.71 24.09 -10.33
CA ARG A 66 -0.91 25.19 -10.90
C ARG A 66 -0.60 24.95 -12.38
N VAL A 67 -0.09 23.77 -12.72
CA VAL A 67 0.39 23.47 -14.08
C VAL A 67 -0.73 23.12 -15.08
N LEU A 68 -1.91 22.70 -14.60
CA LEU A 68 -3.04 22.37 -15.47
C LEU A 68 -3.65 23.63 -16.09
N HIS A 69 -3.89 23.59 -17.39
CA HIS A 69 -4.58 24.66 -18.11
C HIS A 69 -6.04 24.79 -17.64
N PRO A 70 -6.60 26.01 -17.50
CA PRO A 70 -8.02 26.21 -17.24
C PRO A 70 -8.92 25.47 -18.26
N GLY A 71 -10.02 24.88 -17.78
CA GLY A 71 -10.94 24.08 -18.60
C GLY A 71 -10.51 22.63 -18.85
N CYS A 72 -9.28 22.25 -18.46
CA CYS A 72 -8.75 20.89 -18.59
C CYS A 72 -9.03 20.04 -17.33
N ARG A 73 -8.64 18.75 -17.38
CA ARG A 73 -8.99 17.75 -16.36
C ARG A 73 -7.79 17.07 -15.74
N ALA A 74 -7.98 16.61 -14.51
CA ALA A 74 -7.10 15.68 -13.82
C ALA A 74 -7.83 14.37 -13.51
N ILE A 75 -7.20 13.25 -13.84
CA ILE A 75 -7.73 11.90 -13.75
C ILE A 75 -6.84 11.11 -12.80
N ILE A 76 -7.39 10.73 -11.64
CA ILE A 76 -6.62 10.11 -10.56
C ILE A 76 -7.19 8.73 -10.27
N ASN A 77 -6.44 7.68 -10.60
CA ASN A 77 -6.78 6.31 -10.26
C ASN A 77 -6.33 5.98 -8.83
N ILE A 78 -7.26 5.67 -7.94
CA ILE A 78 -6.99 5.31 -6.55
C ILE A 78 -7.91 4.19 -6.05
N GLY A 79 -7.31 3.19 -5.40
CA GLY A 79 -8.03 2.19 -4.63
C GLY A 79 -8.09 2.57 -3.15
N ASP A 80 -9.27 2.44 -2.55
CA ASP A 80 -9.38 2.47 -1.09
C ASP A 80 -8.66 1.25 -0.50
N GLN A 81 -7.99 1.42 0.63
CA GLN A 81 -7.07 0.41 1.15
C GLN A 81 -7.62 -0.31 2.38
N PHE A 82 -7.46 -1.63 2.43
CA PHE A 82 -7.71 -2.38 3.66
C PHE A 82 -6.59 -2.17 4.68
N ALA A 83 -6.90 -1.43 5.74
CA ALA A 83 -6.07 -1.38 6.93
C ALA A 83 -6.12 -2.73 7.66
N ARG A 84 -4.97 -3.40 7.75
CA ARG A 84 -4.85 -4.61 8.56
C ARG A 84 -4.98 -4.26 10.05
N SER A 85 -5.55 -5.18 10.82
CA SER A 85 -5.69 -5.04 12.27
C SER A 85 -4.37 -4.77 13.01
N VAL A 86 -3.23 -5.09 12.40
CA VAL A 86 -1.90 -4.81 12.95
C VAL A 86 -1.62 -3.30 13.04
N TYR A 87 -2.22 -2.48 12.18
CA TYR A 87 -2.00 -1.03 12.14
C TYR A 87 -3.02 -0.22 12.95
N TYR A 88 -4.28 -0.67 12.97
CA TYR A 88 -5.38 0.08 13.61
C TYR A 88 -6.07 -0.68 14.75
N GLY A 89 -5.56 -1.85 15.15
CA GLY A 89 -6.19 -2.73 16.14
C GLY A 89 -7.48 -3.42 15.64
N ARG A 90 -8.01 -3.00 14.48
CA ARG A 90 -9.23 -3.50 13.83
C ARG A 90 -9.08 -3.51 12.31
N TYR A 91 -9.89 -4.31 11.62
CA TYR A 91 -10.04 -4.22 10.17
C TYR A 91 -10.86 -2.98 9.81
N LYS A 92 -10.38 -2.20 8.86
CA LYS A 92 -11.05 -1.00 8.37
C LYS A 92 -10.65 -0.75 6.92
N VAL A 93 -11.57 -0.22 6.10
CA VAL A 93 -11.23 0.37 4.81
C VAL A 93 -10.86 1.83 5.02
N ILE A 94 -9.71 2.23 4.50
CA ILE A 94 -9.23 3.61 4.51
C ILE A 94 -9.69 4.26 3.21
N PRO A 95 -10.62 5.23 3.30
CA PRO A 95 -11.17 5.88 2.12
C PRO A 95 -10.20 6.94 1.60
N ILE A 96 -9.07 6.56 1.02
CA ILE A 96 -8.04 7.50 0.54
C ILE A 96 -8.65 8.49 -0.45
N ARG A 97 -9.57 8.02 -1.30
CA ARG A 97 -10.26 8.84 -2.29
C ARG A 97 -10.97 10.06 -1.67
N THR A 98 -11.51 9.97 -0.45
CA THR A 98 -12.30 11.08 0.13
C THR A 98 -11.41 12.25 0.48
N GLU A 99 -10.19 11.97 0.97
CA GLU A 99 -9.22 13.02 1.29
C GLU A 99 -8.66 13.66 0.02
N ILE A 100 -8.45 12.88 -1.05
CA ILE A 100 -8.06 13.41 -2.36
C ILE A 100 -9.16 14.34 -2.90
N ILE A 101 -10.43 13.90 -2.90
CA ILE A 101 -11.57 14.72 -3.35
C ILE A 101 -11.64 16.02 -2.55
N LYS A 102 -11.64 15.91 -1.21
CA LYS A 102 -11.78 17.08 -0.32
C LYS A 102 -10.68 18.11 -0.56
N PHE A 103 -9.42 17.67 -0.68
CA PHE A 103 -8.32 18.60 -0.91
C PHE A 103 -8.38 19.23 -2.30
N ASN A 104 -8.68 18.46 -3.35
CA ASN A 104 -8.76 18.99 -4.72
C ASN A 104 -9.89 20.04 -4.85
N GLU A 105 -11.06 19.78 -4.27
CA GLU A 105 -12.14 20.78 -4.15
C GLU A 105 -11.67 22.06 -3.42
N THR A 106 -10.93 21.89 -2.32
CA THR A 106 -10.43 23.02 -1.52
C THR A 106 -9.46 23.92 -2.28
N ILE A 107 -8.61 23.37 -3.16
CA ILE A 107 -7.68 24.15 -3.98
C ILE A 107 -8.31 24.72 -5.26
N GLY A 108 -9.59 24.43 -5.52
CA GLY A 108 -10.37 25.01 -6.60
C GLY A 108 -10.57 24.13 -7.83
N PHE A 109 -10.36 22.81 -7.75
CA PHE A 109 -10.88 21.88 -8.75
C PHE A 109 -12.39 21.65 -8.54
N ASP A 110 -13.12 21.43 -9.63
CA ASP A 110 -14.48 20.88 -9.60
C ASP A 110 -14.40 19.35 -9.72
N TYR A 111 -14.95 18.61 -8.76
CA TYR A 111 -15.14 17.17 -8.83
C TYR A 111 -16.30 16.84 -9.75
N MET A 112 -15.98 16.14 -10.84
CA MET A 112 -16.92 15.78 -11.91
C MET A 112 -17.51 14.38 -11.73
N GLY A 113 -17.25 13.73 -10.60
CA GLY A 113 -17.60 12.33 -10.35
C GLY A 113 -16.43 11.37 -10.55
N SER A 114 -16.75 10.07 -10.53
CA SER A 114 -15.77 9.00 -10.66
C SER A 114 -16.27 7.89 -11.56
N ILE A 115 -15.35 7.25 -12.28
CA ILE A 115 -15.59 5.98 -12.96
C ILE A 115 -15.15 4.86 -12.02
N ILE A 116 -15.98 3.82 -11.90
CA ILE A 116 -15.63 2.60 -11.17
C ILE A 116 -14.91 1.66 -12.13
N TRP A 117 -13.63 1.42 -11.89
CA TRP A 117 -12.86 0.44 -12.65
C TRP A 117 -12.87 -0.90 -11.92
N GLN A 118 -13.63 -1.86 -12.44
CA GLN A 118 -13.64 -3.23 -11.90
C GLN A 118 -12.49 -4.03 -12.50
N LYS A 119 -11.59 -4.51 -11.64
CA LYS A 119 -10.44 -5.33 -12.02
C LYS A 119 -10.85 -6.79 -12.05
N ARG A 120 -11.12 -7.33 -13.24
CA ARG A 120 -11.19 -8.79 -13.44
C ARG A 120 -9.78 -9.37 -13.29
N THR A 121 -9.38 -9.69 -12.06
CA THR A 121 -8.12 -10.39 -11.77
C THR A 121 -8.38 -11.56 -10.84
N THR A 122 -7.83 -12.73 -11.16
CA THR A 122 -7.55 -13.80 -10.20
C THR A 122 -6.82 -13.16 -9.02
N MET A 123 -7.53 -13.04 -7.90
CA MET A 123 -7.16 -12.23 -6.75
C MET A 123 -5.75 -12.59 -6.24
N ASN A 124 -4.78 -11.76 -6.59
CA ASN A 124 -3.58 -11.55 -5.79
C ASN A 124 -3.43 -10.04 -5.54
N THR A 125 -4.53 -9.35 -5.25
CA THR A 125 -4.46 -8.14 -4.45
C THR A 125 -3.88 -8.59 -3.10
N THR A 126 -2.76 -7.99 -2.69
CA THR A 126 -2.12 -8.28 -1.40
C THR A 126 -3.03 -7.79 -0.27
N GLY A 127 -4.11 -8.53 0.01
CA GLY A 127 -5.21 -8.05 0.85
C GLY A 127 -6.42 -8.99 1.01
N GLY A 128 -6.59 -10.03 0.20
CA GLY A 128 -7.63 -11.03 0.44
C GLY A 128 -8.21 -11.58 -0.85
N ALA A 129 -7.76 -12.78 -1.23
CA ALA A 129 -8.39 -13.63 -2.24
C ALA A 129 -9.59 -14.42 -1.68
N SER A 130 -9.99 -14.11 -0.45
CA SER A 130 -11.01 -14.82 0.32
C SER A 130 -11.87 -13.78 1.01
N VAL A 131 -13.19 -13.93 0.96
CA VAL A 131 -14.11 -13.14 1.79
C VAL A 131 -13.63 -13.23 3.23
N MET A 132 -13.11 -12.13 3.76
CA MET A 132 -12.56 -12.07 5.10
C MET A 132 -13.71 -12.05 6.09
N GLY A 133 -13.60 -12.77 7.20
CA GLY A 133 -14.68 -12.83 8.19
C GLY A 133 -14.82 -14.22 8.80
N SER A 134 -15.86 -14.38 9.60
CA SER A 134 -16.16 -15.63 10.29
C SER A 134 -16.91 -16.62 9.39
N TYR A 135 -16.36 -17.04 8.24
CA TYR A 135 -17.02 -18.01 7.36
C TYR A 135 -17.38 -19.33 8.10
N PRO A 136 -18.58 -19.90 7.90
CA PRO A 136 -19.72 -19.44 7.07
C PRO A 136 -20.69 -18.48 7.79
N PHE A 137 -20.39 -18.03 9.01
CA PHE A 137 -21.23 -17.15 9.81
C PHE A 137 -21.21 -15.69 9.32
N PRO A 138 -22.36 -15.10 8.94
CA PRO A 138 -22.42 -13.90 8.11
C PRO A 138 -22.03 -12.59 8.80
N ARG A 139 -22.18 -12.47 10.13
CA ARG A 139 -22.11 -11.18 10.85
C ARG A 139 -20.81 -10.40 10.64
N ASN A 140 -19.67 -11.08 10.46
CA ASN A 140 -18.37 -10.43 10.31
C ASN A 140 -17.78 -10.56 8.91
N GLY A 141 -18.59 -10.92 7.91
CA GLY A 141 -18.16 -10.94 6.51
C GLY A 141 -17.75 -9.55 6.03
N ILE A 142 -16.60 -9.44 5.39
CA ILE A 142 -16.07 -8.23 4.78
C ILE A 142 -16.22 -8.38 3.27
N VAL A 143 -16.88 -7.40 2.66
CA VAL A 143 -17.09 -7.36 1.20
C VAL A 143 -15.74 -7.21 0.50
N GLU A 144 -15.56 -7.99 -0.56
CA GLU A 144 -14.40 -7.87 -1.43
C GLU A 144 -14.36 -6.49 -2.10
N ILE A 145 -13.17 -5.91 -2.22
CA ILE A 145 -12.95 -4.69 -3.01
C ILE A 145 -12.17 -5.12 -4.26
N ASP A 146 -12.90 -5.36 -5.34
CA ASP A 146 -12.39 -5.76 -6.66
C ASP A 146 -12.36 -4.58 -7.66
N TYR A 147 -12.52 -3.35 -7.15
CA TYR A 147 -12.58 -2.14 -7.95
C TYR A 147 -11.67 -1.03 -7.42
N GLU A 148 -11.33 -0.11 -8.31
CA GLU A 148 -10.69 1.17 -7.99
C GLU A 148 -11.53 2.34 -8.52
N PHE A 149 -11.29 3.52 -7.97
CA PHE A 149 -11.94 4.76 -8.39
C PHE A 149 -11.03 5.53 -9.34
N ILE A 150 -11.56 5.90 -10.50
CA ILE A 150 -10.95 6.86 -11.39
C ILE A 150 -11.65 8.18 -11.16
N LEU A 151 -11.05 9.02 -10.32
CA LEU A 151 -11.60 10.33 -9.96
C LEU A 151 -11.38 11.32 -11.10
N ILE A 152 -12.40 12.12 -11.40
CA ILE A 152 -12.37 13.13 -12.47
C ILE A 152 -12.49 14.50 -11.83
N PHE A 153 -11.49 15.33 -12.03
CA PHE A 153 -11.48 16.74 -11.61
C PHE A 153 -11.36 17.64 -12.83
N LYS A 154 -11.99 18.81 -12.80
CA LYS A 154 -11.87 19.85 -13.82
C LYS A 154 -11.34 21.12 -13.18
N LYS A 155 -10.35 21.76 -13.78
CA LYS A 155 -9.94 23.11 -13.38
C LYS A 155 -10.92 24.11 -14.03
N PRO A 156 -11.63 24.95 -13.25
CA PRO A 156 -12.52 25.96 -13.81
C PRO A 156 -11.79 26.93 -14.75
N GLY A 157 -12.54 27.53 -15.66
CA GLY A 157 -12.05 28.55 -16.58
C GLY A 157 -12.19 28.18 -18.06
N GLN A 158 -11.67 29.06 -18.91
CA GLN A 158 -11.89 29.02 -20.35
C GLN A 158 -11.03 27.95 -21.02
N SER A 159 -11.66 27.05 -21.77
CA SER A 159 -10.93 26.12 -22.64
C SER A 159 -10.18 26.88 -23.74
N TYR A 160 -8.98 26.42 -24.05
CA TYR A 160 -8.19 26.90 -25.18
C TYR A 160 -8.84 26.49 -26.51
N LYS A 161 -8.54 27.26 -27.57
CA LYS A 161 -9.05 27.00 -28.92
C LYS A 161 -8.14 26.03 -29.64
N VAL A 162 -8.73 25.09 -30.38
CA VAL A 162 -8.03 24.15 -31.27
C VAL A 162 -8.49 24.35 -32.70
N THR A 163 -7.59 24.09 -33.66
CA THR A 163 -7.94 24.17 -35.09
C THR A 163 -8.87 23.02 -35.49
N LYS A 164 -9.55 23.16 -36.63
CA LYS A 164 -10.46 22.13 -37.13
C LYS A 164 -9.74 20.82 -37.44
N GLU A 165 -8.51 20.90 -37.94
CA GLU A 165 -7.67 19.74 -38.29
C GLU A 165 -7.29 18.96 -37.03
N ILE A 166 -6.88 19.66 -35.96
CA ILE A 166 -6.56 19.04 -34.66
C ILE A 166 -7.80 18.39 -34.04
N LYS A 167 -8.95 19.06 -34.16
CA LYS A 167 -10.24 18.55 -33.66
C LYS A 167 -10.64 17.27 -34.39
N GLU A 168 -10.58 17.26 -35.72
CA GLU A 168 -10.93 16.07 -36.52
C GLU A 168 -9.95 14.91 -36.27
N ALA A 169 -8.65 15.20 -36.15
CA ALA A 169 -7.63 14.19 -35.82
C ALA A 169 -7.77 13.57 -34.41
N SER A 170 -8.64 14.15 -33.57
CA SER A 170 -8.90 13.69 -32.19
C SER A 170 -10.27 13.05 -32.02
N LYS A 171 -11.01 12.87 -33.11
CA LYS A 171 -12.37 12.34 -33.09
C LYS A 171 -12.41 10.92 -32.53
N LEU A 172 -13.37 10.71 -31.64
CA LEU A 172 -13.76 9.38 -31.16
C LEU A 172 -14.78 8.77 -32.10
N THR A 173 -14.75 7.45 -32.25
CA THR A 173 -15.89 6.75 -32.87
C THR A 173 -17.09 6.77 -31.91
N ASN A 174 -18.29 6.50 -32.44
CA ASN A 174 -19.50 6.41 -31.60
C ASN A 174 -19.38 5.30 -30.54
N ASP A 175 -18.73 4.19 -30.86
CA ASP A 175 -18.53 3.08 -29.94
C ASP A 175 -17.55 3.45 -28.83
N GLU A 176 -16.44 4.10 -29.18
CA GLU A 176 -15.49 4.61 -28.20
C GLU A 176 -16.13 5.65 -27.28
N TRP A 177 -16.97 6.53 -27.82
CA TRP A 177 -17.70 7.50 -27.01
C TRP A 177 -18.61 6.81 -25.99
N LYS A 178 -19.41 5.84 -26.42
CA LYS A 178 -20.31 5.10 -25.52
C LYS A 178 -19.54 4.29 -24.49
N GLU A 179 -18.44 3.65 -24.89
CA GLU A 179 -17.63 2.83 -24.01
C GLU A 179 -16.89 3.67 -22.97
N TYR A 180 -16.25 4.77 -23.39
CA TYR A 180 -15.35 5.53 -22.54
C TYR A 180 -16.12 6.45 -21.58
N PHE A 181 -17.25 7.03 -22.01
CA PHE A 181 -18.11 7.86 -21.16
C PHE A 181 -19.11 7.05 -20.32
N SER A 182 -18.81 5.78 -20.05
CA SER A 182 -19.53 4.93 -19.09
C SER A 182 -19.02 5.13 -17.66
N GLY A 183 -19.92 5.10 -16.68
CA GLY A 183 -19.57 5.15 -15.25
C GLY A 183 -18.85 3.90 -14.73
N HIS A 184 -18.80 2.82 -15.51
CA HIS A 184 -18.12 1.58 -15.15
C HIS A 184 -17.22 1.10 -16.27
N TRP A 185 -15.96 0.81 -15.94
CA TRP A 185 -14.96 0.27 -16.85
C TRP A 185 -14.56 -1.14 -16.46
N TYR A 186 -14.49 -2.02 -17.46
CA TYR A 186 -14.21 -3.44 -17.29
C TYR A 186 -13.03 -3.83 -18.17
N PHE A 187 -11.82 -3.79 -17.62
CA PHE A 187 -10.63 -4.35 -18.26
C PHE A 187 -9.66 -4.89 -17.21
N ASN A 188 -8.90 -5.90 -17.60
CA ASN A 188 -7.98 -6.59 -16.70
C ASN A 188 -6.87 -5.64 -16.24
N GLY A 189 -6.41 -5.82 -14.99
CA GLY A 189 -5.15 -5.24 -14.56
C GLY A 189 -3.99 -5.81 -15.38
N GLN A 190 -2.92 -5.03 -15.54
CA GLN A 190 -1.72 -5.52 -16.20
C GLN A 190 -1.00 -6.53 -15.29
N ARG A 191 -0.62 -7.70 -15.83
CA ARG A 191 0.21 -8.67 -15.09
C ARG A 191 1.51 -8.00 -14.68
N GLN A 192 1.82 -8.09 -13.38
CA GLN A 192 3.01 -7.49 -12.78
C GLN A 192 4.25 -8.34 -13.10
N ASP A 193 4.64 -8.42 -14.37
CA ASP A 193 5.95 -8.94 -14.71
C ASP A 193 6.99 -7.87 -14.36
N LYS A 194 7.91 -8.21 -13.45
CA LYS A 194 8.99 -7.34 -12.96
C LYS A 194 8.53 -6.11 -12.15
N HIS A 195 7.92 -6.35 -10.98
CA HIS A 195 7.99 -5.45 -9.82
C HIS A 195 7.54 -3.99 -10.02
N LEU A 196 6.49 -3.76 -10.81
CA LEU A 196 6.00 -2.42 -11.13
C LEU A 196 4.52 -2.30 -10.74
N ALA A 197 4.19 -1.35 -9.87
CA ALA A 197 2.81 -0.91 -9.72
C ALA A 197 2.45 -0.11 -10.97
N MET A 198 1.73 -0.72 -11.90
CA MET A 198 1.26 -0.04 -13.10
C MET A 198 -0.23 -0.30 -13.27
N PHE A 199 -1.00 0.75 -13.53
CA PHE A 199 -2.27 0.57 -14.22
C PHE A 199 -1.98 0.16 -15.67
N PRO A 200 -2.87 -0.62 -16.31
CA PRO A 200 -2.73 -1.00 -17.72
C PRO A 200 -2.79 0.23 -18.61
N GLU A 201 -2.13 0.18 -19.77
CA GLU A 201 -2.11 1.26 -20.78
C GLU A 201 -3.52 1.69 -21.22
N GLU A 202 -4.50 0.79 -21.13
CA GLU A 202 -5.89 1.08 -21.49
C GLU A 202 -6.49 2.24 -20.67
N LEU A 203 -6.15 2.37 -19.39
CA LEU A 203 -6.66 3.45 -18.53
C LEU A 203 -6.20 4.84 -19.01
N PRO A 204 -4.89 5.14 -19.14
CA PRO A 204 -4.44 6.43 -19.66
C PRO A 204 -4.83 6.61 -21.12
N LYS A 205 -4.87 5.56 -21.94
CA LYS A 205 -5.35 5.66 -23.33
C LYS A 205 -6.77 6.22 -23.38
N ARG A 206 -7.71 5.67 -22.61
CA ARG A 206 -9.09 6.18 -22.53
C ARG A 206 -9.13 7.62 -22.06
N ALA A 207 -8.48 7.93 -20.95
CA ALA A 207 -8.44 9.29 -20.39
C ALA A 207 -7.87 10.32 -21.38
N ILE A 208 -6.78 9.98 -22.08
CA ILE A 208 -6.15 10.84 -23.09
C ILE A 208 -7.11 11.05 -24.26
N LYS A 209 -7.74 9.99 -24.78
CA LYS A 209 -8.71 10.13 -25.88
C LYS A 209 -9.96 10.92 -25.51
N MET A 210 -10.46 10.80 -24.28
CA MET A 210 -11.65 11.52 -23.80
C MET A 210 -11.40 13.02 -23.59
N PHE A 211 -10.21 13.39 -23.11
CA PHE A 211 -9.98 14.71 -22.51
C PHE A 211 -8.81 15.49 -23.11
N THR A 212 -8.26 15.06 -24.24
CA THR A 212 -7.21 15.80 -24.98
C THR A 212 -7.42 15.75 -26.48
N PHE A 213 -6.85 16.73 -27.17
CA PHE A 213 -6.61 16.76 -28.61
C PHE A 213 -5.17 16.31 -28.94
N VAL A 214 -4.92 15.93 -30.20
CA VAL A 214 -3.55 15.64 -30.68
C VAL A 214 -2.63 16.83 -30.39
N LYS A 215 -1.35 16.55 -30.08
CA LYS A 215 -0.33 17.53 -29.65
C LYS A 215 -0.50 18.13 -28.25
N ASP A 216 -1.60 17.88 -27.55
CA ASP A 216 -1.71 18.25 -26.14
C ASP A 216 -0.64 17.58 -25.28
N THR A 217 -0.38 18.16 -24.12
CA THR A 217 0.60 17.66 -23.14
C THR A 217 -0.08 16.96 -21.97
N VAL A 218 0.27 15.70 -21.75
CA VAL A 218 -0.24 14.84 -20.66
C VAL A 218 0.80 14.75 -19.54
N LEU A 219 0.41 15.03 -18.31
CA LEU A 219 1.27 14.95 -17.13
C LEU A 219 0.97 13.70 -16.29
N ASP A 220 2.02 13.02 -15.86
CA ASP A 220 1.99 12.00 -14.80
C ASP A 220 2.99 12.33 -13.68
N PRO A 221 2.55 12.84 -12.51
CA PRO A 221 3.43 13.15 -11.38
C PRO A 221 4.01 11.92 -10.67
N PHE A 222 3.55 10.71 -11.02
CA PHE A 222 4.01 9.44 -10.46
C PHE A 222 4.25 8.43 -11.58
N LEU A 223 5.15 8.78 -12.49
CA LEU A 223 5.32 8.14 -13.80
C LEU A 223 5.59 6.64 -13.73
N GLY A 224 6.30 6.16 -12.70
CA GLY A 224 6.64 4.76 -12.55
C GLY A 224 7.36 4.23 -13.78
N SER A 225 6.85 3.14 -14.35
CA SER A 225 7.43 2.52 -15.55
C SER A 225 7.26 3.31 -16.85
N GLY A 226 6.54 4.43 -16.86
CA GLY A 226 6.32 5.24 -18.06
C GLY A 226 5.06 4.92 -18.86
N THR A 227 4.08 4.21 -18.29
CA THR A 227 2.86 3.79 -19.01
C THR A 227 2.06 4.96 -19.57
N THR A 228 1.88 6.05 -18.82
CA THR A 228 1.18 7.25 -19.31
C THR A 228 1.89 7.92 -20.46
N SER A 229 3.23 8.00 -20.42
CA SER A 229 4.04 8.56 -21.51
C SER A 229 3.98 7.70 -22.78
N LEU A 230 3.96 6.38 -22.64
CA LEU A 230 3.75 5.46 -23.75
C LEU A 230 2.37 5.67 -24.41
N ALA A 231 1.31 5.71 -23.60
CA ALA A 231 -0.06 5.94 -24.11
C ALA A 231 -0.18 7.29 -24.84
N ALA A 232 0.40 8.36 -24.27
CA ALA A 232 0.43 9.68 -24.90
C ALA A 232 1.13 9.64 -26.25
N LYS A 233 2.34 9.04 -26.31
CA LYS A 233 3.10 8.87 -27.55
C LYS A 233 2.29 8.13 -28.61
N ASN A 234 1.71 6.98 -28.27
CA ASN A 234 0.93 6.14 -29.18
C ASN A 234 -0.32 6.88 -29.72
N LEU A 235 -0.83 7.86 -28.97
CA LEU A 235 -1.96 8.69 -29.35
C LEU A 235 -1.55 10.05 -29.95
N ASN A 236 -0.29 10.27 -30.31
CA ASN A 236 0.22 11.55 -30.86
C ASN A 236 0.02 12.75 -29.91
N ARG A 237 0.18 12.55 -28.60
CA ARG A 237 0.23 13.59 -27.56
C ARG A 237 1.64 13.69 -27.00
N ASN A 238 1.98 14.87 -26.51
CA ASN A 238 3.20 15.09 -25.73
C ASN A 238 3.02 14.56 -24.31
N SER A 239 4.12 14.29 -23.61
CA SER A 239 4.02 13.97 -22.18
C SER A 239 5.09 14.61 -21.33
N ILE A 240 4.76 14.79 -20.06
CA ILE A 240 5.72 15.10 -18.99
C ILE A 240 5.49 14.10 -17.87
N GLY A 241 6.55 13.54 -17.30
CA GLY A 241 6.41 12.64 -16.15
C GLY A 241 7.50 12.80 -15.13
N TYR A 242 7.13 12.77 -13.85
CA TYR A 242 8.05 12.76 -12.72
C TYR A 242 8.21 11.35 -12.17
N GLU A 243 9.45 10.95 -11.94
CA GLU A 243 9.79 9.71 -11.25
C GLU A 243 10.92 9.96 -10.25
N ILE A 244 10.68 9.66 -8.98
CA ILE A 244 11.63 9.94 -7.90
C ILE A 244 12.75 8.90 -7.85
N ASN A 245 12.48 7.66 -8.26
CA ASN A 245 13.48 6.60 -8.31
C ASN A 245 14.17 6.56 -9.68
N LYS A 246 15.42 7.05 -9.71
CA LYS A 246 16.29 7.01 -10.89
C LYS A 246 16.46 5.62 -11.53
N ASP A 247 16.28 4.54 -10.77
CA ASP A 247 16.44 3.16 -11.26
C ASP A 247 15.32 2.75 -12.23
N PHE A 248 14.23 3.51 -12.30
CA PHE A 248 13.18 3.33 -13.30
C PHE A 248 13.56 3.93 -14.66
N LEU A 249 14.55 4.82 -14.74
CA LEU A 249 14.91 5.50 -15.99
C LEU A 249 15.23 4.53 -17.15
N PRO A 250 16.00 3.45 -16.96
CA PRO A 250 16.21 2.45 -18.02
C PRO A 250 14.90 1.80 -18.50
N VAL A 251 13.98 1.50 -17.58
CA VAL A 251 12.67 0.90 -17.88
C VAL A 251 11.80 1.88 -18.67
N ILE A 252 11.77 3.15 -18.25
CA ILE A 252 11.04 4.22 -18.95
C ILE A 252 11.58 4.38 -20.38
N LYS A 253 12.91 4.49 -20.54
CA LYS A 253 13.59 4.61 -21.84
C LYS A 253 13.23 3.47 -22.78
N ASP A 254 13.31 2.23 -22.30
CA ASP A 254 12.95 1.05 -23.10
C ASP A 254 11.47 1.08 -23.51
N LYS A 255 10.58 1.35 -22.55
CA LYS A 255 9.13 1.39 -22.77
C LYS A 255 8.72 2.43 -23.81
N ILE A 256 9.27 3.65 -23.76
CA ILE A 256 8.97 4.70 -24.73
C ILE A 256 9.69 4.49 -26.08
N GLY A 257 10.63 3.55 -26.16
CA GLY A 257 11.36 3.21 -27.39
C GLY A 257 12.58 4.10 -27.66
N PHE A 258 13.19 4.68 -26.62
CA PHE A 258 14.35 5.57 -26.73
C PHE A 258 15.56 4.91 -27.40
N ASN A 259 15.78 3.60 -27.18
CA ASN A 259 16.94 2.87 -27.71
C ASN A 259 16.65 2.14 -29.03
N LYS A 260 15.47 2.32 -29.64
CA LYS A 260 15.13 1.61 -30.90
C LYS A 260 15.67 2.40 -32.10
N PRO A 261 16.35 1.75 -33.08
CA PRO A 261 16.85 2.42 -34.27
C PRO A 261 15.73 3.17 -34.98
N ALA A 262 16.07 4.36 -35.46
CA ALA A 262 15.17 5.30 -36.14
C ALA A 262 14.58 4.70 -37.43
N LEU A 263 13.49 3.93 -37.30
CA LEU A 263 12.58 3.70 -38.43
C LEU A 263 11.42 4.70 -38.44
N PHE A 264 11.24 5.48 -37.37
CA PHE A 264 10.17 6.47 -37.24
C PHE A 264 10.66 7.71 -36.47
N ASP A 265 11.20 8.71 -37.19
CA ASP A 265 11.83 9.96 -36.71
C ASP A 265 10.92 10.96 -35.95
N ASN A 266 9.89 10.49 -35.27
CA ASN A 266 8.85 11.35 -34.68
C ASN A 266 8.88 11.40 -33.14
N LEU A 267 10.00 11.04 -32.50
CA LEU A 267 10.11 10.99 -31.05
C LEU A 267 11.23 11.90 -30.55
N ASN A 268 10.88 12.94 -29.79
CA ASN A 268 11.83 13.78 -29.05
C ASN A 268 11.67 13.49 -27.55
N VAL A 269 12.76 13.06 -26.89
CA VAL A 269 12.76 12.76 -25.45
C VAL A 269 13.81 13.60 -24.72
N ASP A 270 13.34 14.44 -23.80
CA ASP A 270 14.18 15.23 -22.91
C ASP A 270 14.24 14.55 -21.53
N ILE A 271 15.45 14.31 -21.02
CA ILE A 271 15.65 13.73 -19.69
C ILE A 271 16.27 14.79 -18.78
N ILE A 272 15.55 15.14 -17.73
CA ILE A 272 15.97 16.16 -16.76
C ILE A 272 16.22 15.47 -15.43
N LYS A 273 17.36 15.75 -14.81
CA LYS A 273 17.59 15.43 -13.40
C LYS A 273 17.28 16.68 -12.60
N GLN A 274 16.29 16.58 -11.73
CA GLN A 274 15.85 17.71 -10.95
C GLN A 274 16.92 18.07 -9.91
N ASN A 275 17.20 19.37 -9.80
CA ASN A 275 18.08 19.91 -8.77
C ASN A 275 17.26 20.78 -7.83
N LEU A 276 16.66 20.17 -6.80
CA LEU A 276 15.91 20.89 -5.78
C LEU A 276 16.84 21.31 -4.64
N PRO A 277 16.67 22.54 -4.10
CA PRO A 277 17.27 22.88 -2.81
C PRO A 277 16.72 21.96 -1.72
N LYS A 278 17.37 21.93 -0.56
CA LYS A 278 16.85 21.20 0.60
C LYS A 278 15.54 21.85 1.07
N ILE A 279 14.41 21.23 0.73
CA ILE A 279 13.07 21.69 1.09
C ILE A 279 12.64 21.02 2.40
N ASP A 280 12.16 21.83 3.36
CA ASP A 280 11.45 21.32 4.53
C ASP A 280 9.97 21.11 4.20
N TRP A 281 9.63 19.89 3.80
CA TRP A 281 8.25 19.52 3.46
C TRP A 281 7.26 19.73 4.60
N ALA A 282 7.70 19.66 5.86
CA ALA A 282 6.82 19.90 6.99
C ALA A 282 6.40 21.39 7.06
N GLN A 283 7.28 22.31 6.65
CA GLN A 283 6.94 23.72 6.55
C GLN A 283 6.07 24.01 5.33
N GLU A 284 6.32 23.35 4.20
CA GLU A 284 5.46 23.49 3.02
C GLU A 284 4.03 22.97 3.27
N ILE A 285 3.90 21.86 4.02
CA ILE A 285 2.59 21.32 4.44
C ILE A 285 1.82 22.34 5.27
N LYS A 286 2.48 23.10 6.16
CA LYS A 286 1.82 24.15 6.96
C LYS A 286 1.23 25.29 6.13
N LYS A 287 1.69 25.45 4.89
CA LYS A 287 1.19 26.47 3.94
C LYS A 287 0.02 25.96 3.09
N LEU A 288 -0.41 24.72 3.26
CA LEU A 288 -1.56 24.18 2.55
C LEU A 288 -2.86 24.83 3.04
N PRO A 289 -3.83 25.10 2.15
CA PRO A 289 -5.12 25.67 2.54
C PRO A 289 -5.96 24.70 3.39
N TYR A 290 -5.69 23.40 3.26
CA TYR A 290 -6.23 22.35 4.11
C TYR A 290 -5.13 21.37 4.48
N ILE A 291 -4.98 21.14 5.78
CA ILE A 291 -4.06 20.15 6.35
C ILE A 291 -4.94 19.04 6.91
N PHE A 292 -4.82 17.86 6.33
CA PHE A 292 -5.50 16.69 6.84
C PHE A 292 -4.95 16.34 8.23
N LYS A 293 -5.86 16.02 9.16
CA LYS A 293 -5.57 15.53 10.50
C LYS A 293 -6.26 14.19 10.67
N ASP A 294 -5.50 13.14 10.93
CA ASP A 294 -6.10 11.82 11.13
C ASP A 294 -6.83 11.81 12.48
N PRO A 295 -8.18 11.67 12.52
CA PRO A 295 -8.92 11.63 13.78
C PRO A 295 -8.56 10.39 14.62
N LEU A 296 -8.03 9.35 13.99
CA LEU A 296 -7.53 8.17 14.67
C LEU A 296 -6.03 8.36 14.87
N ARG A 297 -5.62 8.87 16.05
CA ARG A 297 -4.20 8.95 16.39
C ARG A 297 -3.56 7.58 16.26
N PHE A 298 -2.58 7.50 15.39
CA PHE A 298 -1.77 6.32 15.16
C PHE A 298 -1.01 5.97 16.43
N ASP A 299 -1.53 5.02 17.19
CA ASP A 299 -0.84 4.45 18.32
C ASP A 299 0.18 3.44 17.74
N LYS A 300 1.45 3.84 17.61
CA LYS A 300 2.56 2.97 17.19
C LYS A 300 2.74 1.84 18.21
N LYS A 301 1.84 0.85 18.23
CA LYS A 301 1.96 -0.30 19.14
C LYS A 301 3.03 -1.27 18.66
N VAL A 302 3.40 -1.24 17.37
CA VAL A 302 4.55 -1.96 16.81
C VAL A 302 5.22 -1.09 15.74
N ASP A 303 6.55 -1.00 15.77
CA ASP A 303 7.34 -0.35 14.73
C ASP A 303 7.19 -1.13 13.41
N PRO A 304 6.62 -0.53 12.33
CA PRO A 304 6.52 -1.16 11.03
C PRO A 304 7.89 -1.60 10.47
N ARG A 305 9.00 -1.00 10.93
CA ARG A 305 10.37 -1.42 10.56
C ARG A 305 10.67 -2.86 10.96
N LYS A 306 10.00 -3.39 11.99
CA LYS A 306 10.18 -4.77 12.50
C LYS A 306 9.26 -5.78 11.82
N LEU A 307 8.20 -5.32 11.14
CA LEU A 307 7.25 -6.17 10.44
C LEU A 307 7.32 -5.86 8.94
N LYS A 308 8.05 -6.69 8.19
CA LYS A 308 8.15 -6.59 6.72
C LYS A 308 6.80 -6.92 6.08
N PHE A 309 5.90 -5.94 5.99
CA PHE A 309 4.62 -6.06 5.29
C PHE A 309 4.63 -5.45 3.89
N GLY A 310 5.69 -4.72 3.53
CA GLY A 310 5.93 -4.28 2.16
C GLY A 310 6.83 -5.27 1.41
N SER A 311 6.49 -5.54 0.16
CA SER A 311 7.38 -6.24 -0.76
C SER A 311 8.57 -5.32 -1.05
N LYS A 312 9.74 -5.63 -0.48
CA LYS A 312 10.99 -4.95 -0.85
C LYS A 312 11.34 -5.34 -2.28
N ILE A 313 11.63 -4.35 -3.13
CA ILE A 313 12.19 -4.61 -4.46
C ILE A 313 13.65 -5.02 -4.25
N ASN A 314 13.88 -6.30 -3.93
CA ASN A 314 15.21 -6.91 -3.97
C ASN A 314 15.11 -8.26 -4.69
N LYS A 315 15.99 -8.45 -5.66
CA LYS A 315 16.17 -9.68 -6.45
C LYS A 315 16.51 -10.84 -5.51
N THR A 316 15.53 -11.55 -4.97
CA THR A 316 15.59 -13.00 -4.60
C THR A 316 14.36 -13.47 -3.82
N SER A 317 13.69 -14.48 -4.40
CA SER A 317 12.95 -15.59 -3.77
C SER A 317 11.60 -15.34 -3.06
N SER A 318 10.59 -16.00 -3.64
CA SER A 318 9.51 -16.83 -3.06
C SER A 318 8.90 -16.51 -1.68
N GLU A 319 7.57 -16.53 -1.67
CA GLU A 319 6.68 -16.53 -0.50
C GLU A 319 7.18 -17.47 0.60
N LYS A 320 7.54 -16.92 1.77
CA LYS A 320 7.86 -17.70 2.96
C LYS A 320 6.83 -17.41 4.05
N VAL A 321 6.17 -18.46 4.51
CA VAL A 321 5.54 -18.52 5.84
C VAL A 321 6.59 -18.03 6.86
N ASN A 322 6.28 -16.95 7.59
CA ASN A 322 7.19 -16.38 8.58
C ASN A 322 7.28 -17.32 9.79
N TYR A 323 8.23 -18.25 9.76
CA TYR A 323 8.59 -19.06 10.91
C TYR A 323 9.46 -18.25 11.87
N TYR A 324 9.10 -18.26 13.15
CA TYR A 324 9.91 -17.64 14.22
C TYR A 324 10.79 -18.69 14.90
N SER A 325 11.86 -18.25 15.56
CA SER A 325 12.64 -19.08 16.48
C SER A 325 12.91 -18.33 17.79
N VAL A 326 13.03 -19.07 18.89
CA VAL A 326 13.37 -18.46 20.20
C VAL A 326 14.85 -18.14 20.18
N LYS A 327 15.19 -16.87 20.36
CA LYS A 327 16.57 -16.39 20.52
C LYS A 327 17.00 -16.48 21.98
N ASN A 328 16.12 -16.11 22.92
CA ASN A 328 16.38 -16.25 24.35
C ASN A 328 15.10 -16.52 25.16
N VAL A 329 15.22 -17.27 26.24
CA VAL A 329 14.12 -17.50 27.21
C VAL A 329 14.35 -16.55 28.37
N LEU A 330 13.46 -15.57 28.55
CA LEU A 330 13.61 -14.53 29.57
C LEU A 330 13.01 -14.98 30.91
N SER A 331 11.85 -15.65 30.85
CA SER A 331 11.20 -16.29 32.00
C SER A 331 10.30 -17.43 31.51
N PRO A 332 9.70 -18.23 32.41
CA PRO A 332 8.71 -19.24 32.04
C PRO A 332 7.50 -18.68 31.27
N GLU A 333 7.21 -17.38 31.47
CA GLU A 333 6.13 -16.68 30.78
C GLU A 333 6.61 -15.92 29.54
N LYS A 334 7.88 -15.54 29.45
CA LYS A 334 8.38 -14.58 28.45
C LYS A 334 9.52 -15.11 27.59
N LEU A 335 9.38 -14.95 26.27
CA LEU A 335 10.36 -15.42 25.29
C LEU A 335 10.77 -14.26 24.36
N PHE A 336 12.06 -14.21 24.02
CA PHE A 336 12.62 -13.29 23.04
C PHE A 336 12.88 -14.01 21.72
N LEU A 337 12.28 -13.53 20.64
CA LEU A 337 12.33 -14.17 19.34
C LEU A 337 13.45 -13.60 18.45
N ASN A 338 13.82 -14.34 17.41
CA ASN A 338 14.86 -13.97 16.43
C ASN A 338 14.58 -12.66 15.67
N ASN A 339 13.32 -12.24 15.57
CA ASN A 339 12.91 -10.98 14.95
C ASN A 339 12.95 -9.77 15.90
N GLY A 340 13.43 -9.94 17.13
CA GLY A 340 13.55 -8.85 18.11
C GLY A 340 12.24 -8.49 18.83
N ILE A 341 11.26 -9.39 18.84
CA ILE A 341 10.01 -9.25 19.60
C ILE A 341 10.09 -10.09 20.88
N THR A 342 9.64 -9.51 21.99
CA THR A 342 9.37 -10.24 23.24
C THR A 342 7.90 -10.62 23.28
N ILE A 343 7.61 -11.89 23.55
CA ILE A 343 6.25 -12.42 23.67
C ILE A 343 6.00 -12.93 25.10
N LYS A 344 4.74 -12.94 25.51
CA LYS A 344 4.23 -13.55 26.74
C LYS A 344 3.32 -14.73 26.41
N LEU A 345 3.49 -15.85 27.10
CA LEU A 345 2.65 -17.03 26.93
C LEU A 345 1.31 -16.84 27.68
N ILE A 346 0.20 -16.89 26.94
CA ILE A 346 -1.15 -16.79 27.52
C ILE A 346 -1.41 -17.97 28.46
N GLY A 347 -2.00 -17.68 29.63
CA GLY A 347 -2.48 -18.68 30.59
C GLY A 347 -1.40 -19.37 31.42
N VAL A 348 -0.15 -18.92 31.30
CA VAL A 348 1.01 -19.44 32.04
C VAL A 348 1.41 -18.40 33.08
N SER A 349 1.55 -18.82 34.34
CA SER A 349 2.13 -18.00 35.42
C SER A 349 3.34 -18.68 36.05
N GLU A 350 4.34 -17.89 36.41
CA GLU A 350 5.59 -18.38 36.99
C GLU A 350 5.34 -19.12 38.31
N ASN A 351 5.97 -20.28 38.48
CA ASN A 351 6.10 -20.95 39.77
C ASN A 351 7.53 -20.72 40.27
N PRO A 352 7.74 -19.96 41.37
CA PRO A 352 9.07 -19.63 41.88
C PRO A 352 9.95 -20.86 42.15
N GLU A 353 9.37 -21.95 42.64
CA GLU A 353 10.08 -23.20 42.97
C GLU A 353 10.57 -23.95 41.72
N LYS A 354 9.92 -23.74 40.57
CA LYS A 354 10.17 -24.47 39.31
C LYS A 354 10.71 -23.59 38.19
N LYS A 355 11.08 -22.35 38.50
CA LYS A 355 11.51 -21.36 37.51
C LYS A 355 12.67 -21.84 36.65
N SER A 356 13.73 -22.37 37.27
CA SER A 356 14.93 -22.84 36.57
C SER A 356 14.61 -24.03 35.65
N GLU A 357 13.85 -24.99 36.16
CA GLU A 357 13.40 -26.18 35.40
C GLU A 357 12.53 -25.78 34.20
N ALA A 358 11.62 -24.82 34.38
CA ALA A 358 10.74 -24.32 33.32
C ALA A 358 11.50 -23.60 32.20
N ILE A 359 12.51 -22.79 32.56
CA ILE A 359 13.39 -22.11 31.60
C ILE A 359 14.21 -23.14 30.81
N GLU A 360 14.79 -24.13 31.48
CA GLU A 360 15.55 -25.19 30.82
C GLU A 360 14.67 -26.03 29.88
N PHE A 361 13.46 -26.37 30.32
CA PHE A 361 12.47 -27.04 29.48
C PHE A 361 12.17 -26.25 28.21
N LEU A 362 11.90 -24.95 28.33
CA LEU A 362 11.64 -24.08 27.18
C LEU A 362 12.85 -24.01 26.25
N ARG A 363 14.06 -23.85 26.79
CA ARG A 363 15.29 -23.84 25.99
C ARG A 363 15.43 -25.15 25.22
N LYS A 364 15.30 -26.31 25.88
CA LYS A 364 15.43 -27.62 25.24
C LYS A 364 14.35 -27.85 24.17
N LYS A 365 13.11 -27.49 24.47
CA LYS A 365 11.95 -27.72 23.58
C LYS A 365 11.93 -26.78 22.37
N THR A 366 12.49 -25.58 22.48
CA THR A 366 12.47 -24.56 21.42
C THR A 366 13.78 -24.43 20.64
N LYS A 367 14.89 -25.02 21.12
CA LYS A 367 16.20 -24.97 20.44
C LYS A 367 16.12 -25.58 19.04
N GLY A 368 16.48 -24.78 18.04
CA GLY A 368 16.50 -25.20 16.63
C GLY A 368 15.12 -25.46 16.01
N GLN A 369 14.03 -25.17 16.74
CA GLN A 369 12.67 -25.38 16.27
C GLN A 369 12.08 -24.12 15.63
N ARG A 370 11.21 -24.34 14.65
CA ARG A 370 10.38 -23.29 14.06
C ARG A 370 9.07 -23.17 14.80
N LEU A 371 8.57 -21.95 14.92
CA LEU A 371 7.44 -21.59 15.77
C LEU A 371 6.36 -20.89 14.97
N THR A 372 5.12 -21.13 15.37
CA THR A 372 3.95 -20.34 14.97
C THR A 372 3.22 -19.82 16.20
N MET A 373 2.55 -18.68 16.05
CA MET A 373 1.82 -18.03 17.14
C MET A 373 0.34 -17.92 16.77
N LYS A 374 -0.53 -18.24 17.72
CA LYS A 374 -1.96 -17.89 17.69
C LYS A 374 -2.27 -16.90 18.79
N TYR A 375 -3.31 -16.11 18.59
CA TYR A 375 -3.68 -15.03 19.50
C TYR A 375 -5.08 -15.24 20.05
N ASP A 376 -5.33 -14.75 21.27
CA ASP A 376 -6.67 -14.66 21.83
C ASP A 376 -7.33 -13.30 21.49
N LYS A 377 -8.53 -13.04 22.00
CA LYS A 377 -9.25 -11.77 21.88
C LYS A 377 -8.40 -10.60 22.38
N VAL A 378 -7.74 -10.79 23.52
CA VAL A 378 -6.78 -9.83 24.09
C VAL A 378 -5.37 -10.24 23.66
N LYS A 379 -4.71 -9.38 22.87
CA LYS A 379 -3.41 -9.67 22.27
C LYS A 379 -2.21 -9.07 23.01
N TYR A 380 -2.44 -8.10 23.89
CA TYR A 380 -1.38 -7.40 24.60
C TYR A 380 -1.74 -7.27 26.07
N ASP A 381 -0.75 -7.41 26.95
CA ASP A 381 -0.93 -7.13 28.38
C ASP A 381 -0.89 -5.62 28.68
N SER A 382 -1.09 -5.26 29.96
CA SER A 382 -1.04 -3.86 30.42
C SER A 382 0.32 -3.18 30.20
N ASN A 383 1.38 -3.96 30.02
CA ASN A 383 2.73 -3.48 29.71
C ASN A 383 3.04 -3.51 28.21
N ASN A 384 2.01 -3.65 27.36
CA ASN A 384 2.11 -3.71 25.90
C ASN A 384 2.99 -4.88 25.38
N THR A 385 3.10 -5.98 26.12
CA THR A 385 3.78 -7.20 25.69
C THR A 385 2.83 -8.06 24.86
N LEU A 386 3.26 -8.51 23.68
CA LEU A 386 2.47 -9.38 22.81
C LEU A 386 2.21 -10.74 23.47
N MET A 387 0.95 -11.09 23.68
CA MET A 387 0.53 -12.34 24.29
C MET A 387 0.11 -13.36 23.22
N CYS A 388 0.57 -14.61 23.35
CA CYS A 388 0.22 -15.65 22.39
C CYS A 388 0.12 -17.07 22.96
N TYR A 389 -0.55 -17.92 22.19
CA TYR A 389 -0.43 -19.37 22.21
C TYR A 389 0.69 -19.80 21.27
N LEU A 390 1.72 -20.44 21.81
CA LEU A 390 2.92 -20.80 21.07
C LEU A 390 2.89 -22.27 20.63
N TYR A 391 3.12 -22.50 19.33
CA TYR A 391 3.17 -23.83 18.74
C TYR A 391 4.51 -24.08 18.03
N LEU A 392 5.08 -25.26 18.23
CA LEU A 392 6.18 -25.75 17.40
C LEU A 392 5.69 -26.21 16.02
N GLU A 393 6.60 -26.36 15.06
CA GLU A 393 6.31 -26.84 13.69
C GLU A 393 5.58 -28.19 13.69
N ASN A 394 5.92 -29.08 14.63
CA ASN A 394 5.22 -30.36 14.84
C ASN A 394 3.87 -30.23 15.58
N LYS A 395 3.30 -29.01 15.67
CA LYS A 395 2.04 -28.67 16.35
C LYS A 395 2.04 -28.83 17.87
N THR A 396 3.18 -29.05 18.51
CA THR A 396 3.29 -29.09 19.98
C THR A 396 2.86 -27.76 20.59
N PHE A 397 1.88 -27.77 21.50
CA PHE A 397 1.37 -26.57 22.16
C PHE A 397 2.16 -26.28 23.44
N ILE A 398 3.07 -25.31 23.38
CA ILE A 398 4.05 -25.03 24.45
C ILE A 398 3.38 -24.59 25.75
N ASN A 399 2.39 -23.71 25.70
CA ASN A 399 1.69 -23.21 26.90
C ASN A 399 1.09 -24.37 27.72
N ALA A 400 0.39 -25.29 27.06
CA ALA A 400 -0.19 -26.46 27.72
C ALA A 400 0.89 -27.43 28.25
N HIS A 401 2.00 -27.57 27.53
CA HIS A 401 3.10 -28.44 27.95
C HIS A 401 3.71 -28.00 29.29
N LEU A 402 3.93 -26.70 29.49
CA LEU A 402 4.45 -26.17 30.74
C LEU A 402 3.56 -26.53 31.93
N ILE A 403 2.24 -26.36 31.76
CA ILE A 403 1.25 -26.64 32.80
C ILE A 403 1.15 -28.15 33.08
N LYS A 404 1.06 -28.98 32.03
CA LYS A 404 0.97 -30.44 32.18
C LYS A 404 2.19 -31.08 32.86
N HIS A 405 3.38 -30.48 32.68
CA HIS A 405 4.60 -30.96 33.33
C HIS A 405 4.80 -30.37 34.74
N GLY A 406 3.85 -29.57 35.24
CA GLY A 406 3.94 -28.95 36.57
C GLY A 406 5.03 -27.88 36.67
N LEU A 407 5.49 -27.33 35.54
CA LEU A 407 6.58 -26.36 35.49
C LEU A 407 6.09 -24.93 35.76
N THR A 408 4.80 -24.69 35.58
CA THR A 408 4.17 -23.38 35.72
C THR A 408 2.78 -23.50 36.33
N ASN A 409 2.31 -22.42 36.94
CA ASN A 409 0.94 -22.28 37.38
C ASN A 409 0.04 -21.83 36.22
N VAL A 410 -1.27 -21.84 36.44
CA VAL A 410 -2.26 -21.28 35.51
C VAL A 410 -2.52 -19.83 35.89
N ASP A 411 -2.35 -18.92 34.94
CA ASP A 411 -2.68 -17.51 35.14
C ASP A 411 -4.21 -17.34 35.16
N THR A 412 -4.79 -17.00 36.30
CA THR A 412 -6.24 -16.78 36.44
C THR A 412 -6.64 -15.30 36.40
N SER A 413 -5.68 -14.39 36.27
CA SER A 413 -5.88 -12.93 36.36
C SER A 413 -6.69 -12.33 35.21
N MET A 414 -6.82 -13.04 34.09
CA MET A 414 -7.56 -12.61 32.91
C MET A 414 -8.41 -13.73 32.29
N GLU A 415 -9.37 -13.36 31.44
CA GLU A 415 -10.15 -14.29 30.65
C GLU A 415 -9.48 -14.59 29.29
N TYR A 416 -9.44 -15.86 28.90
CA TYR A 416 -8.87 -16.34 27.63
C TYR A 416 -9.47 -17.68 27.24
N GLY A 417 -9.52 -17.98 25.93
CA GLY A 417 -10.27 -19.10 25.36
C GLY A 417 -9.83 -20.49 25.82
N CYS A 418 -8.58 -20.67 26.27
CA CYS A 418 -8.06 -21.94 26.77
C CYS A 418 -8.10 -22.09 28.31
N LYS A 419 -8.70 -21.14 29.06
CA LYS A 419 -8.65 -21.09 30.53
C LYS A 419 -9.16 -22.36 31.21
N LEU A 420 -10.34 -22.85 30.84
CA LEU A 420 -10.93 -24.07 31.40
C LEU A 420 -10.04 -25.30 31.19
N LYS A 421 -9.48 -25.46 29.98
CA LYS A 421 -8.56 -26.57 29.65
C LYS A 421 -7.27 -26.50 30.47
N PHE A 422 -6.74 -25.31 30.71
CA PHE A 422 -5.52 -25.14 31.49
C PHE A 422 -5.75 -25.46 32.97
N LEU A 423 -6.89 -25.06 33.52
CA LEU A 423 -7.29 -25.42 34.88
C LEU A 423 -7.48 -26.94 35.03
N GLU A 424 -8.03 -27.61 34.01
CA GLU A 424 -8.14 -29.07 33.97
C GLU A 424 -6.76 -29.74 33.97
N TYR A 425 -5.85 -29.32 33.07
CA TYR A 425 -4.47 -29.85 33.05
C TYR A 425 -3.73 -29.66 34.36
N PHE A 426 -3.94 -28.53 35.03
CA PHE A 426 -3.33 -28.26 36.32
C PHE A 426 -3.89 -29.15 37.45
N LYS A 427 -5.21 -29.40 37.45
CA LYS A 427 -5.85 -30.34 38.39
C LYS A 427 -5.37 -31.78 38.17
N GLU A 428 -5.31 -32.24 36.92
CA GLU A 428 -4.83 -33.59 36.57
C GLU A 428 -3.38 -33.81 36.98
N GLN A 429 -2.54 -32.79 36.79
CA GLN A 429 -1.13 -32.81 37.22
C GLN A 429 -1.02 -32.94 38.74
N LYS A 430 -1.79 -32.18 39.53
CA LYS A 430 -1.82 -32.31 40.99
C LYS A 430 -2.35 -33.67 41.47
N ASN A 431 -3.23 -34.30 40.70
CA ASN A 431 -3.81 -35.60 41.01
C ASN A 431 -2.98 -36.79 40.49
N GLY A 432 -1.80 -36.56 39.93
CA GLY A 432 -0.86 -37.62 39.53
C GLY A 432 -1.24 -38.42 38.28
N LYS A 433 -2.26 -38.02 37.51
CA LYS A 433 -2.62 -38.71 36.25
C LYS A 433 -1.71 -38.24 35.10
N ARG A 434 -0.74 -39.06 34.70
CA ARG A 434 0.06 -38.82 33.47
C ARG A 434 -0.79 -39.07 32.22
N MET A 435 -1.11 -38.03 31.44
CA MET A 435 -1.62 -38.19 30.08
C MET A 435 -0.49 -38.49 29.09
N ALA A 436 -0.74 -39.43 28.16
CA ALA A 436 0.12 -39.69 27.02
C ALA A 436 0.23 -38.43 26.13
N ILE A 437 1.46 -38.03 25.82
CA ILE A 437 1.79 -36.92 24.95
C ILE A 437 1.71 -37.44 23.51
N LYS A 438 0.70 -37.02 22.74
CA LYS A 438 0.70 -37.16 21.27
C LYS A 438 1.08 -35.82 20.64
#